data_AF-A0A7K0IEB3-F1
#
_entry.id   AF-A0A7K0IEB3-F1
#
_cell.length_a   1.000
_cell.length_b   1.000
_cell.length_c   1.000
_cell.angle_alpha   90.00
_cell.angle_beta   90.00
_cell.angle_gamma   90.00
#
_symmetry.space_group_name_H-M   'P 1'
#
loop_
_entity.id
_entity.type
_entity.pdbx_description
1 polymer ?
#
loop_
_entity_poly.entity_id
_entity_poly.type
_entity_poly.pdbx_seq_one_letter_code
_entity_poly.pdbx_strand_id
1 'polypeptide(L)'
;MTTARKAVLIVATVLLVGGSALALGAFAAADFRFENLSNDTRDWASTTLTLDAESETPHTAIVVSDRDEGVRFEPADGDAIEVVYWTSSEKAVDVVDEGGTLAITGRGTSLAGFQFMKVGFQDHATVVKVPRSYTGSLTVETSSGSIDVADLDGLGSVALSANSGYVSAMRVSAGSVDLKTSSGNIVAVGVEAEAFSARASSGSLSFDDVEASSFEARTSSGDQSLGDVRANTLSARSSSGDIETAVIDAEGVELEASSGSIHALFAGTAADYDTTASSSSGHVSAPNGTTGAAKRIVASTTSGSIDLRFMRDGATLDGSEGVDRDAPADRSAPQAPAAPEAPAAPKAPAAS
;
A
#
# COMPACT_ATOMS: atom_id res chain seq x y z
N MET A 1 -47.10 1.90 -6.11
CA MET A 1 -46.34 0.86 -5.36
C MET A 1 -47.27 -0.28 -5.03
N THR A 2 -46.86 -1.53 -5.30
CA THR A 2 -47.65 -2.72 -4.93
C THR A 2 -47.71 -2.87 -3.41
N THR A 3 -48.79 -3.46 -2.89
CA THR A 3 -48.98 -3.73 -1.45
C THR A 3 -47.79 -4.50 -0.86
N ALA A 4 -47.18 -5.39 -1.64
CA ALA A 4 -45.97 -6.12 -1.29
C ALA A 4 -44.74 -5.20 -1.11
N ARG A 5 -44.50 -4.22 -1.99
CA ARG A 5 -43.39 -3.25 -1.84
C ARG A 5 -43.54 -2.41 -0.57
N LYS A 6 -44.77 -2.00 -0.22
CA LYS A 6 -45.03 -1.25 1.02
C LYS A 6 -44.76 -2.10 2.26
N ALA A 7 -45.21 -3.36 2.27
CA ALA A 7 -44.96 -4.28 3.38
C ALA A 7 -43.46 -4.53 3.61
N VAL A 8 -42.70 -4.76 2.53
CA VAL A 8 -41.24 -4.94 2.61
C VAL A 8 -40.54 -3.69 3.15
N LEU A 9 -40.90 -2.50 2.69
CA LEU A 9 -40.34 -1.24 3.20
C LEU A 9 -40.63 -1.02 4.68
N ILE A 10 -41.83 -1.36 5.15
CA ILE A 10 -42.21 -1.26 6.57
C ILE A 10 -41.36 -2.22 7.40
N VAL A 11 -41.25 -3.49 6.98
CA VAL A 11 -40.43 -4.49 7.69
C VAL A 11 -38.96 -4.08 7.73
N ALA A 12 -38.39 -3.60 6.61
CA ALA A 12 -37.02 -3.11 6.54
C ALA A 12 -36.79 -1.92 7.48
N THR A 13 -37.75 -0.98 7.54
CA THR A 13 -37.66 0.18 8.45
C THR A 13 -37.72 -0.25 9.91
N VAL A 14 -38.58 -1.21 10.26
CA VAL A 14 -38.67 -1.75 11.63
C VAL A 14 -37.39 -2.48 12.02
N LEU A 15 -36.81 -3.28 11.12
CA LEU A 15 -35.54 -3.95 11.37
C LEU A 15 -34.39 -2.96 11.54
N LEU A 16 -34.34 -1.91 10.73
CA LEU A 16 -33.29 -0.90 10.82
C LEU A 16 -33.42 -0.07 12.10
N VAL A 17 -34.62 0.43 12.42
CA VAL A 17 -34.85 1.22 13.65
C VAL A 17 -34.69 0.36 14.90
N GLY A 18 -35.22 -0.87 14.89
CA GLY A 18 -35.06 -1.82 15.98
C GLY A 18 -33.60 -2.24 16.17
N GLY A 19 -32.89 -2.50 15.07
CA GLY A 19 -31.46 -2.80 15.06
C GLY A 19 -30.62 -1.64 15.60
N SER A 20 -30.89 -0.40 15.15
CA SER A 20 -30.22 0.80 15.66
C SER A 20 -30.51 1.05 17.14
N ALA A 21 -31.74 0.82 17.62
CA ALA A 21 -32.08 0.96 19.03
C ALA A 21 -31.38 -0.10 19.89
N LEU A 22 -31.28 -1.35 19.42
CA LEU A 22 -30.50 -2.40 20.07
C LEU A 22 -29.01 -2.07 20.09
N ALA A 23 -28.45 -1.58 18.98
CA ALA A 23 -27.05 -1.16 18.89
C ALA A 23 -26.74 0.01 19.83
N LEU A 24 -27.61 1.03 19.88
CA LEU A 24 -27.50 2.15 20.82
C LEU A 24 -27.64 1.70 22.27
N GLY A 25 -28.56 0.79 22.56
CA GLY A 25 -28.72 0.21 23.90
C GLY A 25 -27.50 -0.58 24.34
N ALA A 26 -26.93 -1.39 23.44
CA ALA A 26 -25.68 -2.12 23.69
C ALA A 26 -24.49 -1.16 23.87
N PHE A 27 -24.39 -0.11 23.05
CA PHE A 27 -23.33 0.88 23.17
C PHE A 27 -23.45 1.74 24.43
N ALA A 28 -24.67 2.10 24.85
CA ALA A 28 -24.93 2.76 26.11
C ALA A 28 -24.61 1.84 27.31
N ALA A 29 -24.91 0.55 27.22
CA ALA A 29 -24.51 -0.45 28.23
C ALA A 29 -22.99 -0.65 28.28
N ALA A 30 -22.28 -0.31 27.21
CA ALA A 30 -20.82 -0.25 27.15
C ALA A 30 -20.26 1.13 27.53
N ASP A 31 -21.03 2.01 28.19
CA ASP A 31 -20.66 3.37 28.58
C ASP A 31 -20.19 4.27 27.41
N PHE A 32 -20.71 4.02 26.19
CA PHE A 32 -20.28 4.71 24.96
C PHE A 32 -18.78 4.58 24.67
N ARG A 33 -18.13 3.53 25.20
CA ARG A 33 -16.72 3.21 24.97
C ARG A 33 -16.61 1.94 24.15
N PHE A 34 -15.95 2.03 22.99
CA PHE A 34 -15.78 0.89 22.10
C PHE A 34 -14.92 -0.21 22.76
N GLU A 35 -14.00 0.14 23.64
CA GLU A 35 -13.16 -0.80 24.37
C GLU A 35 -13.97 -1.74 25.28
N ASN A 36 -15.13 -1.28 25.78
CA ASN A 36 -16.03 -2.07 26.61
C ASN A 36 -16.90 -3.05 25.79
N LEU A 37 -16.93 -2.90 24.46
CA LEU A 37 -17.54 -3.87 23.53
C LEU A 37 -16.54 -4.95 23.08
N SER A 38 -15.27 -4.83 23.48
CA SER A 38 -14.27 -5.83 23.14
C SER A 38 -14.59 -7.16 23.83
N ASN A 39 -14.63 -8.23 23.05
CA ASN A 39 -14.73 -9.60 23.55
C ASN A 39 -13.35 -10.29 23.55
N ASP A 40 -12.30 -9.48 23.60
CA ASP A 40 -10.92 -9.95 23.74
C ASP A 40 -10.58 -10.14 25.22
N THR A 41 -9.64 -11.04 25.46
CA THR A 41 -9.15 -11.32 26.80
C THR A 41 -8.43 -10.09 27.38
N ARG A 42 -8.53 -9.86 28.70
CA ARG A 42 -7.96 -8.66 29.34
C ARG A 42 -6.57 -8.89 29.94
N ASP A 43 -6.04 -10.10 29.83
CA ASP A 43 -4.80 -10.60 30.43
C ASP A 43 -3.63 -10.61 29.44
N TRP A 44 -3.55 -9.60 28.58
CA TRP A 44 -2.42 -9.39 27.70
C TRP A 44 -1.18 -8.95 28.46
N ALA A 45 -0.04 -9.59 28.19
CA ALA A 45 1.26 -9.23 28.70
C ALA A 45 2.28 -9.14 27.56
N SER A 46 3.00 -8.02 27.48
CA SER A 46 4.13 -7.87 26.57
C SER A 46 5.39 -8.47 27.17
N THR A 47 6.19 -9.11 26.31
CA THR A 47 7.52 -9.62 26.65
C THR A 47 8.52 -9.08 25.63
N THR A 48 9.64 -8.55 26.11
CA THR A 48 10.77 -8.15 25.27
C THR A 48 11.89 -9.16 25.45
N LEU A 49 12.28 -9.79 24.35
CA LEU A 49 13.45 -10.65 24.25
C LEU A 49 14.55 -9.88 23.51
N THR A 50 15.73 -9.77 24.13
CA THR A 50 16.93 -9.24 23.48
C THR A 50 17.88 -10.41 23.26
N LEU A 51 18.26 -10.64 22.01
CA LEU A 51 19.20 -11.68 21.61
C LEU A 51 20.64 -11.20 21.81
N ASP A 52 21.60 -12.12 21.67
CA ASP A 52 23.01 -11.75 21.60
C ASP A 52 23.27 -10.87 20.36
N ALA A 53 24.41 -10.16 20.36
CA ALA A 53 24.73 -9.24 19.27
C ALA A 53 24.90 -9.99 17.93
N GLU A 54 24.39 -9.44 16.84
CA GLU A 54 24.51 -10.03 15.49
C GLU A 54 25.97 -10.18 15.04
N SER A 55 26.87 -9.34 15.55
CA SER A 55 28.31 -9.51 15.34
C SER A 55 28.93 -10.75 16.00
N GLU A 56 28.29 -11.30 17.04
CA GLU A 56 28.74 -12.50 17.75
C GLU A 56 27.99 -13.75 17.26
N THR A 57 26.67 -13.64 17.12
CA THR A 57 25.76 -14.71 16.67
C THR A 57 25.00 -14.26 15.44
N PRO A 58 25.62 -14.27 14.24
CA PRO A 58 24.98 -13.77 13.04
C PRO A 58 23.84 -14.67 12.60
N HIS A 59 22.66 -14.09 12.41
CA HIS A 59 21.52 -14.79 11.86
C HIS A 59 21.51 -14.70 10.33
N THR A 60 21.12 -15.80 9.69
CA THR A 60 20.94 -15.86 8.23
C THR A 60 19.48 -15.67 7.82
N ALA A 61 18.55 -15.95 8.73
CA ALA A 61 17.11 -15.87 8.48
C ALA A 61 16.33 -15.48 9.75
N ILE A 62 15.30 -14.65 9.58
CA ILE A 62 14.28 -14.38 10.58
C ILE A 62 12.94 -14.80 9.98
N VAL A 63 12.26 -15.72 10.67
CA VAL A 63 10.99 -16.30 10.24
C VAL A 63 9.93 -16.00 11.29
N VAL A 64 8.88 -15.28 10.91
CA VAL A 64 7.76 -14.95 11.80
C VAL A 64 6.47 -15.53 11.22
N SER A 65 5.75 -16.32 12.02
CA SER A 65 4.45 -16.85 11.66
C SER A 65 3.44 -16.51 12.75
N ASP A 66 2.45 -15.68 12.44
CA ASP A 66 1.39 -15.32 13.37
C ASP A 66 0.02 -15.40 12.71
N ARG A 67 -0.92 -16.15 13.30
CA ARG A 67 -2.23 -16.29 12.68
C ARG A 67 -3.05 -15.00 12.74
N ASP A 68 -3.00 -14.31 13.86
CA ASP A 68 -4.05 -13.35 14.23
C ASP A 68 -3.50 -11.92 14.31
N GLU A 69 -2.31 -11.73 14.88
CA GLU A 69 -1.75 -10.41 15.13
C GLU A 69 -0.80 -9.93 14.03
N GLY A 70 -0.63 -8.61 13.97
CA GLY A 70 0.30 -7.98 13.04
C GLY A 70 1.76 -8.28 13.37
N VAL A 71 2.62 -8.05 12.39
CA VAL A 71 4.07 -8.17 12.53
C VAL A 71 4.70 -6.91 11.97
N ARG A 72 5.61 -6.29 12.74
CA ARG A 72 6.32 -5.09 12.33
C ARG A 72 7.81 -5.30 12.45
N PHE A 73 8.54 -4.97 11.40
CA PHE A 73 10.00 -4.90 11.39
C PHE A 73 10.44 -3.44 11.42
N GLU A 74 11.29 -3.12 12.39
CA GLU A 74 11.86 -1.79 12.59
C GLU A 74 13.38 -1.90 12.72
N PRO A 75 14.14 -0.85 12.40
CA PRO A 75 15.57 -0.84 12.65
C PRO A 75 15.86 -0.77 14.15
N ALA A 76 16.81 -1.56 14.63
CA ALA A 76 17.34 -1.46 15.99
C ALA A 76 18.39 -0.33 16.09
N ASP A 77 18.44 0.34 17.25
CA ASP A 77 19.49 1.33 17.56
C ASP A 77 20.87 0.66 17.82
N GLY A 78 20.86 -0.64 18.16
CA GLY A 78 22.04 -1.44 18.48
C GLY A 78 22.27 -2.59 17.51
N ASP A 79 23.25 -3.43 17.84
CA ASP A 79 23.64 -4.60 17.05
C ASP A 79 22.90 -5.88 17.47
N ALA A 80 22.01 -5.82 18.46
CA ALA A 80 21.20 -6.96 18.88
C ALA A 80 19.81 -6.91 18.24
N ILE A 81 19.27 -8.07 17.89
CA ILE A 81 17.86 -8.20 17.54
C ILE A 81 17.02 -8.13 18.81
N GLU A 82 15.97 -7.30 18.82
CA GLU A 82 14.98 -7.24 19.89
C GLU A 82 13.62 -7.70 19.38
N VAL A 83 12.98 -8.63 20.07
CA VAL A 83 11.65 -9.11 19.76
C VAL A 83 10.69 -8.70 20.86
N VAL A 84 9.69 -7.90 20.52
CA VAL A 84 8.58 -7.53 21.42
C VAL A 84 7.33 -8.25 20.96
N TYR A 85 6.80 -9.13 21.80
CA TYR A 85 5.59 -9.90 21.48
C TYR A 85 4.62 -9.90 22.66
N TRP A 86 3.36 -10.21 22.35
CA TRP A 86 2.26 -10.22 23.32
C TRP A 86 1.72 -11.64 23.52
N THR A 87 1.50 -12.00 24.77
CA THR A 87 0.90 -13.28 25.19
C THR A 87 -0.33 -13.05 26.06
N SER A 88 -1.25 -14.01 26.05
CA SER A 88 -2.44 -14.03 26.90
C SER A 88 -2.84 -15.47 27.19
N SER A 89 -3.88 -15.68 28.00
CA SER A 89 -4.46 -17.01 28.23
C SER A 89 -4.92 -17.70 26.95
N GLU A 90 -5.20 -16.96 25.88
CA GLU A 90 -5.63 -17.48 24.59
C GLU A 90 -4.56 -17.37 23.48
N LYS A 91 -3.39 -16.79 23.78
CA LYS A 91 -2.30 -16.63 22.82
C LYS A 91 -0.95 -16.97 23.44
N ALA A 92 -0.31 -17.99 22.88
CA ALA A 92 1.07 -18.34 23.19
C ALA A 92 1.99 -17.92 22.04
N VAL A 93 3.21 -17.47 22.37
CA VAL A 93 4.27 -17.18 21.40
C VAL A 93 5.46 -18.05 21.75
N ASP A 94 6.01 -18.71 20.73
CA ASP A 94 7.21 -19.53 20.84
C ASP A 94 8.33 -18.86 20.05
N VAL A 95 9.50 -18.69 20.67
CA VAL A 95 10.68 -18.08 20.05
C VAL A 95 11.82 -19.08 20.13
N VAL A 96 12.29 -19.51 18.96
CA VAL A 96 13.35 -20.51 18.80
C VAL A 96 14.48 -19.88 18.00
N ASP A 97 15.66 -19.80 18.61
CA ASP A 97 16.89 -19.41 17.95
C ASP A 97 17.80 -20.63 17.84
N GLU A 98 17.81 -21.26 16.66
CA GLU A 98 18.63 -22.43 16.38
C GLU A 98 19.17 -22.38 14.95
N GLY A 99 20.45 -22.75 14.79
CA GLY A 99 21.06 -22.92 13.47
C GLY A 99 21.16 -21.62 12.65
N GLY A 100 21.24 -20.46 13.30
CA GLY A 100 21.30 -19.15 12.63
C GLY A 100 19.96 -18.72 12.04
N THR A 101 18.85 -19.29 12.51
CA THR A 101 17.49 -18.90 12.16
C THR A 101 16.73 -18.53 13.42
N LEU A 102 16.21 -17.30 13.46
CA LEU A 102 15.29 -16.85 14.50
C LEU A 102 13.85 -17.12 14.06
N ALA A 103 13.19 -18.09 14.68
CA ALA A 103 11.82 -18.46 14.39
C ALA A 103 10.88 -17.97 15.51
N ILE A 104 9.90 -17.14 15.16
CA ILE A 104 8.88 -16.60 16.07
C ILE A 104 7.51 -17.11 15.62
N THR A 105 6.83 -17.89 16.45
CA THR A 105 5.54 -18.51 16.13
C THR A 105 4.45 -18.12 17.12
N GLY A 106 3.48 -17.33 16.67
CA GLY A 106 2.27 -16.98 17.41
C GLY A 106 1.15 -18.01 17.21
N ARG A 107 0.67 -18.61 18.30
CA ARG A 107 -0.41 -19.60 18.30
C ARG A 107 -1.58 -19.14 19.16
N GLY A 108 -2.71 -18.84 18.50
CA GLY A 108 -3.99 -18.68 19.17
C GLY A 108 -4.58 -20.03 19.58
N THR A 109 -5.03 -20.16 20.82
CA THR A 109 -5.85 -21.30 21.27
C THR A 109 -7.32 -20.93 21.11
N SER A 110 -7.95 -21.40 20.03
CA SER A 110 -9.40 -21.26 19.88
C SER A 110 -10.12 -22.20 20.86
N LEU A 111 -10.63 -21.66 21.97
CA LEU A 111 -11.54 -22.38 22.84
C LEU A 111 -12.97 -22.31 22.29
N ALA A 112 -13.40 -23.44 21.72
CA ALA A 112 -14.78 -23.94 21.64
C ALA A 112 -15.87 -23.14 20.87
N GLY A 113 -16.28 -23.70 19.74
CA GLY A 113 -17.70 -23.99 19.46
C GLY A 113 -18.59 -22.91 18.84
N PHE A 114 -18.26 -21.63 18.96
CA PHE A 114 -19.01 -20.54 18.31
C PHE A 114 -18.06 -19.48 17.81
N GLN A 115 -17.90 -19.36 16.48
CA GLN A 115 -17.14 -18.27 15.85
C GLN A 115 -17.93 -16.96 15.98
N PHE A 116 -17.83 -16.30 17.13
CA PHE A 116 -18.15 -14.89 17.25
C PHE A 116 -16.98 -14.07 16.70
N MET A 117 -17.29 -13.04 15.91
CA MET A 117 -16.30 -12.05 15.44
C MET A 117 -15.66 -11.39 16.67
N LYS A 118 -14.40 -11.72 16.96
CA LYS A 118 -13.64 -11.07 18.05
C LYS A 118 -13.24 -9.68 17.59
N VAL A 119 -13.51 -8.68 18.41
CA VAL A 119 -13.15 -7.28 18.16
C VAL A 119 -12.25 -6.83 19.31
N GLY A 120 -10.95 -6.76 19.05
CA GLY A 120 -9.94 -6.15 19.92
C GLY A 120 -9.59 -4.76 19.40
N PHE A 121 -9.31 -3.81 20.29
CA PHE A 121 -8.94 -2.42 19.93
C PHE A 121 -7.52 -2.05 20.39
N GLN A 122 -6.77 -3.01 20.95
CA GLN A 122 -5.37 -2.81 21.34
C GLN A 122 -4.45 -3.38 20.26
N ASP A 123 -3.34 -2.68 19.99
CA ASP A 123 -2.31 -3.16 19.05
C ASP A 123 -1.43 -4.19 19.77
N HIS A 124 -1.57 -5.46 19.40
CA HIS A 124 -0.77 -6.57 19.91
C HIS A 124 0.22 -7.09 18.87
N ALA A 125 0.61 -6.25 17.91
CA ALA A 125 1.58 -6.62 16.89
C ALA A 125 2.92 -7.07 17.50
N THR A 126 3.51 -8.10 16.90
CA THR A 126 4.87 -8.53 17.20
C THR A 126 5.84 -7.58 16.51
N VAL A 127 6.66 -6.87 17.28
CA VAL A 127 7.68 -5.95 16.75
C VAL A 127 9.04 -6.63 16.81
N VAL A 128 9.69 -6.79 15.67
CA VAL A 128 11.04 -7.31 15.55
C VAL A 128 11.95 -6.15 15.15
N LYS A 129 12.79 -5.70 16.08
CA LYS A 129 13.83 -4.71 15.80
C LYS A 129 15.07 -5.41 15.30
N VAL A 130 15.51 -5.06 14.10
CA VAL A 130 16.64 -5.69 13.42
C VAL A 130 17.77 -4.68 13.25
N PRO A 131 19.02 -5.02 13.58
CA PRO A 131 20.16 -4.15 13.32
C PRO A 131 20.26 -3.77 11.84
N ARG A 132 20.66 -2.52 11.57
CA ARG A 132 20.87 -2.06 10.18
C ARG A 132 21.99 -2.80 9.44
N SER A 133 22.85 -3.50 10.17
CA SER A 133 23.92 -4.35 9.65
C SER A 133 23.43 -5.73 9.19
N TYR A 134 22.18 -6.08 9.47
CA TYR A 134 21.63 -7.39 9.13
C TYR A 134 21.39 -7.52 7.62
N THR A 135 21.95 -8.58 7.03
CA THR A 135 21.86 -8.85 5.58
C THR A 135 21.17 -10.18 5.27
N GLY A 136 20.53 -10.80 6.26
CA GLY A 136 19.87 -12.09 6.09
C GLY A 136 18.51 -11.98 5.41
N SER A 137 17.72 -13.05 5.49
CA SER A 137 16.38 -13.12 4.92
C SER A 137 15.28 -12.88 5.94
N LEU A 138 14.23 -12.18 5.53
CA LEU A 138 13.01 -11.98 6.32
C LEU A 138 11.88 -12.78 5.68
N THR A 139 11.24 -13.67 6.45
CA THR A 139 10.04 -14.40 6.02
C THR A 139 8.95 -14.18 7.05
N VAL A 140 7.81 -13.63 6.61
CA VAL A 140 6.70 -13.30 7.49
C VAL A 140 5.42 -13.86 6.90
N GLU A 141 4.70 -14.64 7.70
CA GLU A 141 3.40 -15.18 7.33
C GLU A 141 2.35 -14.80 8.36
N THR A 142 1.26 -14.17 7.89
CA THR A 142 0.09 -13.89 8.71
C THR A 142 -1.22 -14.35 8.07
N SER A 143 -2.24 -14.66 8.90
CA SER A 143 -3.59 -14.83 8.35
C SER A 143 -4.37 -13.53 8.38
N SER A 144 -4.52 -12.91 9.55
CA SER A 144 -5.36 -11.71 9.72
C SER A 144 -4.54 -10.45 9.98
N GLY A 145 -3.39 -10.57 10.63
CA GLY A 145 -2.54 -9.45 11.00
C GLY A 145 -1.88 -8.77 9.80
N SER A 146 -1.68 -7.46 9.89
CA SER A 146 -0.93 -6.70 8.89
C SER A 146 0.57 -6.89 9.09
N ILE A 147 1.33 -6.86 8.00
CA ILE A 147 2.78 -7.01 8.00
C ILE A 147 3.38 -5.68 7.52
N ASP A 148 4.21 -5.08 8.35
CA ASP A 148 4.89 -3.83 8.04
C ASP A 148 6.41 -4.02 8.15
N VAL A 149 7.15 -3.72 7.09
CA VAL A 149 8.62 -3.71 7.12
C VAL A 149 9.10 -2.34 6.70
N ALA A 150 9.89 -1.69 7.55
CA ALA A 150 10.39 -0.35 7.28
C ALA A 150 11.88 -0.17 7.58
N ASP A 151 12.56 0.61 6.73
CA ASP A 151 13.87 1.21 6.99
C ASP A 151 15.03 0.21 7.14
N LEU A 152 15.00 -0.85 6.33
CA LEU A 152 15.99 -1.92 6.33
C LEU A 152 16.64 -2.03 4.94
N ASP A 153 17.97 -2.05 4.93
CA ASP A 153 18.76 -2.04 3.70
C ASP A 153 19.69 -3.24 3.62
N GLY A 154 20.07 -3.65 2.41
CA GLY A 154 21.06 -4.70 2.20
C GLY A 154 20.61 -6.12 2.57
N LEU A 155 19.29 -6.36 2.62
CA LEU A 155 18.72 -7.67 2.95
C LEU A 155 18.96 -8.68 1.81
N GLY A 156 19.10 -9.96 2.14
CA GLY A 156 19.20 -11.01 1.12
C GLY A 156 17.87 -11.22 0.39
N SER A 157 16.79 -11.37 1.16
CA SER A 157 15.43 -11.54 0.62
C SER A 157 14.36 -11.14 1.63
N VAL A 158 13.25 -10.60 1.16
CA VAL A 158 12.08 -10.24 1.95
C VAL A 158 10.85 -10.95 1.37
N ALA A 159 10.24 -11.84 2.14
CA ALA A 159 9.03 -12.58 1.75
C ALA A 159 7.92 -12.33 2.77
N LEU A 160 6.90 -11.56 2.38
CA LEU A 160 5.79 -11.16 3.25
C LEU A 160 4.48 -11.71 2.69
N SER A 161 3.80 -12.56 3.45
CA SER A 161 2.56 -13.21 3.01
C SER A 161 1.46 -13.08 4.05
N ALA A 162 0.42 -12.33 3.74
CA ALA A 162 -0.81 -12.26 4.54
C ALA A 162 -1.96 -13.01 3.84
N ASN A 163 -3.03 -13.36 4.56
CA ASN A 163 -4.29 -13.75 3.91
C ASN A 163 -5.20 -12.52 3.76
N SER A 164 -5.57 -11.89 4.86
CA SER A 164 -6.46 -10.72 4.88
C SER A 164 -5.78 -9.42 5.35
N GLY A 165 -4.60 -9.52 5.95
CA GLY A 165 -3.84 -8.36 6.42
C GLY A 165 -3.26 -7.53 5.28
N TYR A 166 -2.98 -6.26 5.59
CA TYR A 166 -2.21 -5.36 4.74
C TYR A 166 -0.74 -5.77 4.75
N VAL A 167 -0.04 -5.59 3.63
CA VAL A 167 1.39 -5.84 3.53
C VAL A 167 2.07 -4.55 3.08
N SER A 168 2.99 -4.05 3.90
CA SER A 168 3.72 -2.81 3.63
C SER A 168 5.23 -3.05 3.65
N ALA A 169 5.92 -2.53 2.63
CA ALA A 169 7.37 -2.43 2.57
C ALA A 169 7.76 -0.97 2.30
N MET A 170 8.44 -0.32 3.23
CA MET A 170 8.79 1.11 3.15
C MET A 170 10.28 1.32 3.32
N ARG A 171 10.96 1.95 2.36
CA ARG A 171 12.41 2.19 2.40
C ARG A 171 13.18 0.89 2.66
N VAL A 172 13.01 -0.05 1.74
CA VAL A 172 13.58 -1.40 1.83
C VAL A 172 14.50 -1.68 0.65
N SER A 173 15.73 -2.09 0.92
CA SER A 173 16.66 -2.58 -0.11
C SER A 173 16.99 -4.06 0.12
N ALA A 174 16.73 -4.91 -0.87
CA ALA A 174 16.95 -6.36 -0.76
C ALA A 174 17.27 -7.03 -2.10
N GLY A 175 18.00 -8.14 -2.12
CA GLY A 175 18.20 -8.91 -3.35
C GLY A 175 16.89 -9.36 -4.00
N SER A 176 15.91 -9.78 -3.20
CA SER A 176 14.55 -10.09 -3.67
C SER A 176 13.47 -9.65 -2.69
N VAL A 177 12.33 -9.21 -3.21
CA VAL A 177 11.15 -8.80 -2.44
C VAL A 177 9.92 -9.51 -3.04
N ASP A 178 9.26 -10.36 -2.25
CA ASP A 178 8.02 -11.05 -2.62
C ASP A 178 6.92 -10.70 -1.61
N LEU A 179 5.90 -9.98 -2.08
CA LEU A 179 4.78 -9.49 -1.29
C LEU A 179 3.50 -10.19 -1.73
N LYS A 180 2.77 -10.77 -0.79
CA LYS A 180 1.56 -11.54 -1.11
C LYS A 180 0.45 -11.29 -0.12
N THR A 181 -0.76 -11.16 -0.64
CA THR A 181 -1.98 -11.16 0.16
C THR A 181 -3.15 -11.77 -0.61
N SER A 182 -4.16 -12.29 0.07
CA SER A 182 -5.40 -12.70 -0.62
C SER A 182 -6.32 -11.50 -0.78
N SER A 183 -6.64 -10.82 0.33
CA SER A 183 -7.68 -9.80 0.37
C SER A 183 -7.24 -8.44 0.91
N GLY A 184 -6.08 -8.33 1.57
CA GLY A 184 -5.53 -7.05 2.00
C GLY A 184 -4.86 -6.30 0.86
N ASN A 185 -4.47 -5.04 1.08
CA ASN A 185 -3.71 -4.28 0.07
C ASN A 185 -2.20 -4.47 0.27
N ILE A 186 -1.45 -4.31 -0.82
CA ILE A 186 0.02 -4.25 -0.79
C ILE A 186 0.46 -2.83 -1.09
N VAL A 187 1.35 -2.29 -0.26
CA VAL A 187 1.97 -0.98 -0.46
C VAL A 187 3.48 -1.14 -0.43
N ALA A 188 4.19 -0.69 -1.46
CA ALA A 188 5.65 -0.61 -1.45
C ALA A 188 6.10 0.81 -1.80
N VAL A 189 6.92 1.43 -0.94
CA VAL A 189 7.39 2.81 -1.13
C VAL A 189 8.89 2.88 -0.92
N GLY A 190 9.66 3.38 -1.89
CA GLY A 190 11.12 3.47 -1.80
C GLY A 190 11.77 2.10 -1.69
N VAL A 191 11.50 1.21 -2.66
CA VAL A 191 12.03 -0.17 -2.64
C VAL A 191 13.05 -0.38 -3.74
N GLU A 192 14.21 -0.94 -3.38
CA GLU A 192 15.26 -1.33 -4.32
C GLU A 192 15.45 -2.85 -4.28
N ALA A 193 15.34 -3.54 -5.41
CA ALA A 193 15.57 -4.98 -5.46
C ALA A 193 16.09 -5.53 -6.79
N GLU A 194 16.78 -6.67 -6.81
CA GLU A 194 17.05 -7.34 -8.10
C GLU A 194 15.74 -7.93 -8.67
N ALA A 195 14.95 -8.58 -7.81
CA ALA A 195 13.65 -9.15 -8.15
C ALA A 195 12.55 -8.65 -7.21
N PHE A 196 11.58 -7.93 -7.75
CA PHE A 196 10.40 -7.46 -7.05
C PHE A 196 9.15 -8.19 -7.55
N SER A 197 8.36 -8.73 -6.62
CA SER A 197 7.08 -9.36 -6.92
C SER A 197 6.00 -9.00 -5.91
N ALA A 198 4.82 -8.65 -6.40
CA ALA A 198 3.67 -8.33 -5.57
C ALA A 198 2.40 -8.96 -6.12
N ARG A 199 1.67 -9.72 -5.29
CA ARG A 199 0.48 -10.48 -5.70
C ARG A 199 -0.66 -10.33 -4.72
N ALA A 200 -1.82 -9.90 -5.22
CA ALA A 200 -3.07 -9.88 -4.46
C ALA A 200 -4.20 -10.59 -5.21
N SER A 201 -5.13 -11.24 -4.52
CA SER A 201 -6.35 -11.73 -5.19
C SER A 201 -7.35 -10.59 -5.35
N SER A 202 -7.79 -10.00 -4.24
CA SER A 202 -8.85 -8.98 -4.22
C SER A 202 -8.40 -7.60 -3.76
N GLY A 203 -7.25 -7.49 -3.11
CA GLY A 203 -6.71 -6.19 -2.70
C GLY A 203 -5.99 -5.45 -3.82
N SER A 204 -5.82 -4.16 -3.61
CA SER A 204 -5.12 -3.25 -4.53
C SER A 204 -3.61 -3.28 -4.26
N LEU A 205 -2.84 -2.97 -5.30
CA LEU A 205 -1.39 -2.82 -5.23
C LEU A 205 -1.04 -1.35 -5.45
N SER A 206 -0.23 -0.78 -4.57
CA SER A 206 0.28 0.58 -4.72
C SER A 206 1.79 0.59 -4.56
N PHE A 207 2.45 1.16 -5.54
CA PHE A 207 3.90 1.28 -5.60
C PHE A 207 4.27 2.74 -5.83
N ASP A 208 5.29 3.22 -5.13
CA ASP A 208 5.84 4.56 -5.29
C ASP A 208 7.36 4.49 -5.11
N ASP A 209 8.15 4.95 -6.08
CA ASP A 209 9.62 4.88 -6.06
C ASP A 209 10.12 3.45 -5.87
N VAL A 210 9.90 2.59 -6.87
CA VAL A 210 10.39 1.20 -6.88
C VAL A 210 11.38 0.99 -8.00
N GLU A 211 12.61 0.62 -7.66
CA GLU A 211 13.66 0.27 -8.60
C GLU A 211 13.94 -1.23 -8.53
N ALA A 212 13.74 -1.93 -9.64
CA ALA A 212 14.08 -3.35 -9.70
C ALA A 212 14.52 -3.86 -11.07
N SER A 213 15.47 -4.80 -11.12
CA SER A 213 15.82 -5.41 -12.42
C SER A 213 14.62 -6.15 -13.04
N SER A 214 13.88 -6.90 -12.23
CA SER A 214 12.63 -7.55 -12.63
C SER A 214 11.49 -7.15 -11.70
N PHE A 215 10.45 -6.52 -12.24
CA PHE A 215 9.25 -6.10 -11.53
C PHE A 215 8.03 -6.89 -11.99
N GLU A 216 7.32 -7.53 -11.06
CA GLU A 216 6.06 -8.23 -11.32
C GLU A 216 4.95 -7.78 -10.36
N ALA A 217 3.82 -7.30 -10.90
CA ALA A 217 2.61 -7.01 -10.14
C ALA A 217 1.42 -7.82 -10.71
N ARG A 218 0.68 -8.54 -9.84
CA ARG A 218 -0.48 -9.34 -10.26
C ARG A 218 -1.69 -9.16 -9.33
N THR A 219 -2.85 -8.87 -9.91
CA THR A 219 -4.14 -8.83 -9.21
C THR A 219 -5.22 -9.65 -9.91
N SER A 220 -6.17 -10.19 -9.16
CA SER A 220 -7.41 -10.73 -9.77
C SER A 220 -8.49 -9.65 -9.88
N SER A 221 -8.69 -8.83 -8.85
CA SER A 221 -9.78 -7.83 -8.86
C SER A 221 -9.45 -6.46 -8.26
N GLY A 222 -8.29 -6.29 -7.62
CA GLY A 222 -7.85 -4.98 -7.15
C GLY A 222 -7.11 -4.19 -8.23
N ASP A 223 -7.14 -2.87 -8.08
CA ASP A 223 -6.43 -1.96 -8.97
C ASP A 223 -4.93 -1.96 -8.69
N GLN A 224 -4.15 -1.59 -9.69
CA GLN A 224 -2.70 -1.44 -9.59
C GLN A 224 -2.31 0.00 -9.88
N SER A 225 -1.68 0.66 -8.90
CA SER A 225 -1.13 2.00 -9.04
C SER A 225 0.40 1.92 -8.97
N LEU A 226 1.07 2.25 -10.07
CA LEU A 226 2.53 2.19 -10.20
C LEU A 226 3.07 3.62 -10.38
N GLY A 227 3.49 4.24 -9.29
CA GLY A 227 4.19 5.54 -9.27
C GLY A 227 5.70 5.36 -9.29
N ASP A 228 6.37 6.10 -10.17
CA ASP A 228 7.84 6.15 -10.31
C ASP A 228 8.53 4.78 -10.22
N VAL A 229 8.22 3.90 -11.19
CA VAL A 229 8.80 2.55 -11.25
C VAL A 229 9.92 2.50 -12.29
N ARG A 230 11.10 2.04 -11.87
CA ARG A 230 12.28 1.84 -12.73
C ARG A 230 12.60 0.36 -12.82
N ALA A 231 12.67 -0.21 -14.02
CA ALA A 231 13.00 -1.61 -14.16
C ALA A 231 13.61 -2.03 -15.50
N ASN A 232 14.40 -3.11 -15.56
CA ASN A 232 14.77 -3.67 -16.87
C ASN A 232 13.55 -4.34 -17.50
N THR A 233 12.84 -5.17 -16.73
CA THR A 233 11.59 -5.80 -17.14
C THR A 233 10.48 -5.50 -16.15
N LEU A 234 9.36 -4.97 -16.65
CA LEU A 234 8.16 -4.67 -15.88
C LEU A 234 6.98 -5.47 -16.42
N SER A 235 6.30 -6.21 -15.56
CA SER A 235 5.11 -6.97 -15.90
C SER A 235 3.98 -6.69 -14.89
N ALA A 236 2.93 -6.01 -15.33
CA ALA A 236 1.75 -5.70 -14.51
C ALA A 236 0.51 -6.38 -15.13
N ARG A 237 -0.15 -7.25 -14.37
CA ARG A 237 -1.31 -8.02 -14.86
C ARG A 237 -2.50 -7.97 -13.92
N SER A 238 -3.67 -7.68 -14.46
CA SER A 238 -4.93 -7.65 -13.73
C SER A 238 -6.04 -8.41 -14.47
N SER A 239 -6.84 -9.20 -13.76
CA SER A 239 -8.04 -9.81 -14.39
C SER A 239 -9.20 -8.82 -14.45
N SER A 240 -9.44 -8.02 -13.42
CA SER A 240 -10.64 -7.15 -13.36
C SER A 240 -10.43 -5.75 -12.80
N GLY A 241 -9.28 -5.44 -12.22
CA GLY A 241 -8.92 -4.08 -11.80
C GLY A 241 -8.19 -3.31 -12.90
N ASP A 242 -8.12 -2.00 -12.75
CA ASP A 242 -7.40 -1.10 -13.65
C ASP A 242 -5.89 -1.11 -13.35
N ILE A 243 -5.08 -0.80 -14.37
CA ILE A 243 -3.64 -0.58 -14.23
C ILE A 243 -3.38 0.88 -14.54
N GLU A 244 -2.99 1.64 -13.52
CA GLU A 244 -2.64 3.05 -13.61
C GLU A 244 -1.17 3.25 -13.29
N THR A 245 -0.47 3.99 -14.13
CA THR A 245 0.95 4.27 -13.94
C THR A 245 1.21 5.78 -13.97
N ALA A 246 2.07 6.21 -13.07
CA ALA A 246 2.55 7.57 -12.96
C ALA A 246 4.07 7.53 -13.07
N VAL A 247 4.55 7.53 -14.32
CA VAL A 247 5.96 7.46 -14.70
C VAL A 247 6.56 6.06 -14.55
N ILE A 248 6.86 5.43 -15.69
CA ILE A 248 7.63 4.19 -15.76
C ILE A 248 8.87 4.44 -16.63
N ASP A 249 10.04 4.09 -16.12
CA ASP A 249 11.26 3.94 -16.92
C ASP A 249 11.66 2.47 -16.95
N ALA A 250 11.29 1.78 -18.01
CA ALA A 250 11.67 0.40 -18.20
C ALA A 250 12.05 0.06 -19.64
N GLU A 251 12.88 -0.96 -19.82
CA GLU A 251 13.30 -1.43 -21.14
C GLU A 251 12.25 -2.35 -21.77
N GLY A 252 11.76 -3.33 -21.02
CA GLY A 252 10.69 -4.25 -21.43
C GLY A 252 9.46 -4.08 -20.55
N VAL A 253 8.34 -3.66 -21.14
CA VAL A 253 7.08 -3.44 -20.43
C VAL A 253 5.99 -4.34 -20.98
N GLU A 254 5.31 -5.05 -20.08
CA GLU A 254 4.12 -5.85 -20.36
C GLU A 254 2.99 -5.46 -19.40
N LEU A 255 1.92 -4.88 -19.94
CA LEU A 255 0.72 -4.49 -19.21
C LEU A 255 -0.46 -5.30 -19.76
N GLU A 256 -1.14 -6.05 -18.90
CA GLU A 256 -2.26 -6.90 -19.30
C GLU A 256 -3.44 -6.72 -18.35
N ALA A 257 -4.60 -6.33 -18.89
CA ALA A 257 -5.82 -6.21 -18.11
C ALA A 257 -6.97 -6.96 -18.81
N SER A 258 -7.61 -7.96 -18.20
CA SER A 258 -8.70 -8.66 -18.92
C SER A 258 -9.94 -7.75 -19.05
N SER A 259 -10.46 -7.23 -17.94
CA SER A 259 -11.65 -6.35 -17.95
C SER A 259 -11.37 -4.89 -17.55
N GLY A 260 -10.21 -4.61 -16.95
CA GLY A 260 -9.79 -3.25 -16.59
C GLY A 260 -9.15 -2.49 -17.75
N SER A 261 -9.05 -1.17 -17.57
CA SER A 261 -8.35 -0.24 -18.44
C SER A 261 -6.88 -0.13 -18.05
N ILE A 262 -6.05 0.25 -19.03
CA ILE A 262 -4.63 0.50 -18.84
C ILE A 262 -4.38 1.98 -19.15
N HIS A 263 -3.98 2.74 -18.15
CA HIS A 263 -3.53 4.12 -18.29
C HIS A 263 -2.06 4.18 -17.89
N ALA A 264 -1.17 4.31 -18.87
CA ALA A 264 0.26 4.27 -18.61
C ALA A 264 0.95 5.57 -19.04
N LEU A 265 1.81 6.09 -18.18
CA LEU A 265 2.72 7.19 -18.46
C LEU A 265 4.17 6.70 -18.39
N PHE A 266 4.91 6.87 -19.49
CA PHE A 266 6.32 6.47 -19.61
C PHE A 266 7.26 7.67 -19.57
N ALA A 267 8.46 7.44 -19.04
CA ALA A 267 9.59 8.36 -19.18
C ALA A 267 10.18 8.30 -20.61
N GLY A 268 10.82 9.39 -21.04
CA GLY A 268 11.43 9.49 -22.37
C GLY A 268 10.41 9.72 -23.49
N THR A 269 10.78 9.34 -24.72
CA THR A 269 9.97 9.62 -25.91
C THR A 269 9.40 8.34 -26.51
N ALA A 270 8.26 8.44 -27.20
CA ALA A 270 7.67 7.29 -27.90
C ALA A 270 8.63 6.66 -28.94
N ALA A 271 9.57 7.44 -29.49
CA ALA A 271 10.53 6.96 -30.49
C ALA A 271 11.52 5.94 -29.93
N ASP A 272 11.71 5.89 -28.61
CA ASP A 272 12.62 4.97 -27.92
C ASP A 272 12.04 3.55 -27.82
N TYR A 273 10.75 3.39 -28.10
CA TYR A 273 10.00 2.16 -27.82
C TYR A 273 9.37 1.54 -29.06
N ASP A 274 9.47 0.22 -29.17
CA ASP A 274 8.64 -0.60 -30.05
C ASP A 274 7.31 -0.89 -29.31
N THR A 275 6.24 -0.23 -29.74
CA THR A 275 4.96 -0.21 -29.02
C THR A 275 3.92 -1.07 -29.72
N THR A 276 3.36 -2.03 -28.99
CA THR A 276 2.22 -2.84 -29.41
C THR A 276 1.10 -2.71 -28.38
N ALA A 277 -0.02 -2.11 -28.77
CA ALA A 277 -1.20 -1.97 -27.93
C ALA A 277 -2.43 -2.58 -28.61
N SER A 278 -3.21 -3.39 -27.90
CA SER A 278 -4.44 -3.96 -28.46
C SER A 278 -5.57 -4.13 -27.43
N SER A 279 -6.79 -3.80 -27.84
CA SER A 279 -8.02 -4.05 -27.09
C SER A 279 -9.03 -4.77 -27.98
N SER A 280 -9.77 -5.74 -27.44
CA SER A 280 -10.80 -6.45 -28.21
C SER A 280 -12.09 -5.65 -28.34
N SER A 281 -12.51 -4.92 -27.30
CA SER A 281 -13.77 -4.15 -27.30
C SER A 281 -13.68 -2.74 -26.73
N GLY A 282 -12.48 -2.23 -26.44
CA GLY A 282 -12.27 -0.87 -25.95
C GLY A 282 -11.45 0.01 -26.90
N HIS A 283 -11.25 1.27 -26.50
CA HIS A 283 -10.48 2.22 -27.28
C HIS A 283 -8.98 2.04 -27.02
N VAL A 284 -8.16 2.13 -28.07
CA VAL A 284 -6.69 2.11 -27.94
C VAL A 284 -6.15 3.44 -28.44
N SER A 285 -5.56 4.19 -27.51
CA SER A 285 -4.77 5.40 -27.75
C SER A 285 -3.32 5.07 -27.42
N ALA A 286 -2.48 4.91 -28.45
CA ALA A 286 -1.07 4.64 -28.28
C ALA A 286 -0.27 5.45 -29.33
N PRO A 287 0.76 6.20 -28.93
CA PRO A 287 1.67 6.86 -29.85
C PRO A 287 2.36 5.86 -30.77
N ASN A 288 2.71 6.31 -31.98
CA ASN A 288 3.52 5.51 -32.88
C ASN A 288 4.93 5.39 -32.30
N GLY A 289 5.28 4.19 -31.86
CA GLY A 289 6.64 3.83 -31.51
C GLY A 289 7.55 3.68 -32.74
N THR A 290 8.81 3.32 -32.50
CA THR A 290 9.75 2.94 -33.55
C THR A 290 9.87 1.42 -33.61
N THR A 291 9.46 0.82 -34.74
CA THR A 291 9.58 -0.63 -34.95
C THR A 291 11.05 -1.06 -34.83
N GLY A 292 11.32 -2.07 -34.00
CA GLY A 292 12.68 -2.58 -33.78
C GLY A 292 13.55 -1.69 -32.89
N ALA A 293 12.96 -0.76 -32.14
CA ALA A 293 13.67 -0.07 -31.06
C ALA A 293 14.13 -1.05 -29.98
N ALA A 294 15.13 -0.63 -29.19
CA ALA A 294 15.70 -1.46 -28.14
C ALA A 294 14.73 -1.69 -26.98
N LYS A 295 13.95 -0.66 -26.61
CA LYS A 295 12.91 -0.78 -25.59
C LYS A 295 11.60 -1.24 -26.22
N ARG A 296 10.76 -1.95 -25.46
CA ARG A 296 9.50 -2.54 -25.94
C ARG A 296 8.38 -2.32 -24.94
N ILE A 297 7.20 -1.94 -25.45
CA ILE A 297 5.95 -1.88 -24.70
C ILE A 297 4.92 -2.81 -25.35
N VAL A 298 4.36 -3.71 -24.55
CA VAL A 298 3.21 -4.54 -24.92
C VAL A 298 2.09 -4.24 -23.93
N ALA A 299 0.99 -3.68 -24.43
CA ALA A 299 -0.21 -3.43 -23.64
C ALA A 299 -1.41 -4.16 -24.25
N SER A 300 -2.13 -4.93 -23.45
CA SER A 300 -3.29 -5.67 -23.95
C SER A 300 -4.47 -5.64 -22.98
N THR A 301 -5.67 -5.52 -23.52
CA THR A 301 -6.90 -5.70 -22.76
C THR A 301 -7.98 -6.41 -23.57
N THR A 302 -8.92 -7.08 -22.90
CA THR A 302 -10.07 -7.65 -23.61
C THR A 302 -11.19 -6.62 -23.69
N SER A 303 -11.57 -6.03 -22.56
CA SER A 303 -12.76 -5.17 -22.49
C SER A 303 -12.51 -3.72 -22.07
N GLY A 304 -11.33 -3.39 -21.56
CA GLY A 304 -10.97 -2.04 -21.16
C GLY A 304 -10.42 -1.18 -22.29
N SER A 305 -10.16 0.08 -21.97
CA SER A 305 -9.43 0.99 -22.87
C SER A 305 -7.94 1.00 -22.53
N ILE A 306 -7.12 1.31 -23.52
CA ILE A 306 -5.68 1.52 -23.35
C ILE A 306 -5.38 2.97 -23.73
N ASP A 307 -4.73 3.70 -22.84
CA ASP A 307 -4.13 5.01 -23.12
C ASP A 307 -2.66 4.99 -22.69
N LEU A 308 -1.76 5.07 -23.67
CA LEU A 308 -0.33 5.15 -23.44
C LEU A 308 0.14 6.58 -23.71
N ARG A 309 0.84 7.17 -22.74
CA ARG A 309 1.39 8.52 -22.84
C ARG A 309 2.87 8.48 -22.50
N PHE A 310 3.60 9.45 -23.03
CA PHE A 310 5.00 9.69 -22.72
C PHE A 310 5.12 11.09 -22.16
N MET A 311 6.06 11.29 -21.23
CA MET A 311 6.44 12.64 -20.83
C MET A 311 6.91 13.40 -22.06
N ARG A 312 6.25 14.52 -22.39
CA ARG A 312 6.77 15.39 -23.45
C ARG A 312 8.12 15.94 -23.00
N ASP A 313 9.09 15.93 -23.91
CA ASP A 313 10.33 16.70 -23.77
C ASP A 313 10.02 18.10 -23.22
N GLY A 314 10.43 18.36 -21.98
CA GLY A 314 10.42 19.71 -21.40
C GLY A 314 9.15 20.17 -20.68
N ALA A 315 8.28 19.30 -20.18
CA ALA A 315 7.30 19.71 -19.18
C ALA A 315 7.93 19.66 -17.77
N THR A 316 8.72 20.67 -17.44
CA THR A 316 8.94 21.05 -16.04
C THR A 316 7.58 21.22 -15.38
N LEU A 317 7.41 20.65 -14.18
CA LEU A 317 6.32 20.98 -13.26
C LEU A 317 6.46 22.47 -12.89
N ASP A 318 5.96 23.36 -13.73
CA ASP A 318 5.74 24.76 -13.38
C ASP A 318 4.28 25.10 -13.68
N GLY A 319 3.54 25.34 -12.61
CA GLY A 319 2.14 25.69 -12.67
C GLY A 319 1.98 27.06 -13.32
N SER A 320 1.48 27.11 -14.54
CA SER A 320 0.63 28.22 -14.97
C SER A 320 -0.16 27.85 -16.22
N GLU A 321 -1.47 28.02 -16.10
CA GLU A 321 -2.43 27.92 -17.19
C GLU A 321 -2.09 28.89 -18.32
N GLY A 322 -2.21 28.40 -19.56
CA GLY A 322 -2.73 29.09 -20.75
C GLY A 322 -2.16 30.46 -21.16
N VAL A 323 -1.80 30.58 -22.44
CA VAL A 323 -2.53 31.45 -23.41
C VAL A 323 -1.77 31.44 -24.75
N ASP A 324 -2.47 31.02 -25.80
CA ASP A 324 -2.13 31.24 -27.20
C ASP A 324 -1.73 32.69 -27.47
N ARG A 325 -0.63 32.91 -28.19
CA ARG A 325 -0.29 34.24 -28.74
C ARG A 325 0.13 34.14 -30.20
N ASP A 326 -0.87 34.25 -31.05
CA ASP A 326 -0.73 34.75 -32.41
C ASP A 326 -0.99 36.28 -32.41
N ALA A 327 -0.04 37.03 -32.99
CA ALA A 327 -0.11 38.44 -33.44
C ALA A 327 -0.01 39.60 -32.39
N PRO A 328 0.24 40.87 -32.81
CA PRO A 328 1.57 41.48 -32.85
C PRO A 328 1.73 42.70 -31.91
N ALA A 329 2.98 43.17 -31.80
CA ALA A 329 3.44 44.23 -30.91
C ALA A 329 2.71 45.59 -31.05
N ASP A 330 2.19 46.09 -29.93
CA ASP A 330 1.94 47.51 -29.71
C ASP A 330 2.45 47.94 -28.32
N ARG A 331 3.20 49.05 -28.31
CA ARG A 331 3.87 49.61 -27.14
C ARG A 331 2.95 50.67 -26.53
N SER A 332 2.45 50.42 -25.33
CA SER A 332 2.04 51.47 -24.36
C SER A 332 1.72 50.81 -23.01
N ALA A 333 2.60 50.96 -22.02
CA ALA A 333 2.34 50.49 -20.66
C ALA A 333 1.32 51.42 -19.96
N PRO A 334 0.22 50.90 -19.37
CA PRO A 334 -0.65 51.69 -18.52
C PRO A 334 -0.02 51.89 -17.14
N GLN A 335 0.03 53.13 -16.65
CA GLN A 335 0.43 53.44 -15.26
C GLN A 335 -0.60 52.86 -14.27
N ALA A 336 -0.10 52.24 -13.20
CA ALA A 336 -0.91 51.74 -12.09
C ALA A 336 -1.59 52.90 -11.33
N PRO A 337 -2.86 52.76 -10.90
CA PRO A 337 -3.51 53.77 -10.06
C PRO A 337 -2.92 53.78 -8.65
N ALA A 338 -2.82 54.98 -8.06
CA ALA A 338 -2.34 55.18 -6.69
C ALA A 338 -3.29 54.57 -5.65
N ALA A 339 -2.71 53.99 -4.59
CA ALA A 339 -3.43 53.37 -3.49
C ALA A 339 -4.21 54.39 -2.64
N PRO A 340 -5.40 54.05 -2.12
CA PRO A 340 -6.21 54.94 -1.29
C PRO A 340 -5.63 55.10 0.13
N GLU A 341 -5.80 56.30 0.71
CA GLU A 341 -5.36 56.66 2.08
C GLU A 341 -6.08 55.85 3.17
N ALA A 342 -5.33 55.46 4.20
CA ALA A 342 -5.82 54.69 5.34
C ALA A 342 -6.71 55.53 6.29
N PRO A 343 -7.78 54.95 6.86
CA PRO A 343 -8.69 55.67 7.76
C PRO A 343 -8.08 55.92 9.15
N ALA A 344 -8.43 57.07 9.74
CA ALA A 344 -7.92 57.54 11.03
C ALA A 344 -8.41 56.70 12.23
N ALA A 345 -7.52 56.51 13.22
CA ALA A 345 -7.76 55.70 14.41
C ALA A 345 -8.78 56.32 15.39
N PRO A 346 -9.59 55.51 16.09
CA PRO A 346 -10.61 56.01 17.01
C PRO A 346 -10.02 56.55 18.34
N LYS A 347 -10.63 57.62 18.86
CA LYS A 347 -10.28 58.24 20.14
C LYS A 347 -10.71 57.37 21.33
N ALA A 348 -9.81 57.21 22.30
CA ALA A 348 -10.06 56.52 23.57
C ALA A 348 -11.08 57.26 24.47
N PRO A 349 -11.92 56.54 25.23
CA PRO A 349 -12.87 57.16 26.15
C PRO A 349 -12.19 57.65 27.44
N ALA A 350 -12.66 58.80 27.93
CA ALA A 350 -12.22 59.43 29.17
C ALA A 350 -12.79 58.70 30.40
N ALA A 351 -11.95 58.49 31.40
CA ALA A 351 -12.33 57.95 32.70
C ALA A 351 -13.15 58.97 33.51
N SER A 352 -14.21 58.50 34.15
CA SER A 352 -14.90 59.15 35.27
C SER A 352 -15.34 58.08 36.25
#